data_AF-A0A150K153-F1
#
_entry.id   AF-A0A150K153-F1
#
_cell.length_a   1.000
_cell.length_b   1.000
_cell.length_c   1.000
_cell.angle_alpha   90.00
_cell.angle_beta   90.00
_cell.angle_gamma   90.00
#
_symmetry.space_group_name_H-M   'P 1'
#
loop_
_entity.id
_entity.type
_entity.pdbx_description
1 polymer ?
#
loop_
_entity_poly.entity_id
_entity_poly.type
_entity_poly.pdbx_seq_one_letter_code
_entity_poly.pdbx_strand_id
1 'polypeptide(L)'
;MPVGTLRRMSQIIGKQPKDLDVRYFGLNHFGWWTSVKDKEGHEYLPEIRDYVAKHGYLTQVEVDTQHMDQSWQETHKKAKDLLAVDPRFLPNTYLKYYFYPDYVVEHSDIHYTRANEVIDGREKEVFSAAQRIVEKGTAEKESFSAGSHATFIVDLARAIAYNTHERMVMIVENNGAIANFDDDAMVEVPCIVGTDGPEPLSQGRIPEFERALMYQQVTVEKLVVQAYVEGSYQKLWQALTLSKTVPSAKVAKALLDDLIEANKEYWPELH
;
A
#
# COMPACT_ATOMS: atom_id res chain seq x y z
N MET A 1 2.11 -1.34 2.45
CA MET A 1 1.08 -2.38 2.24
C MET A 1 0.53 -2.83 3.58
N PRO A 2 -0.79 -3.00 3.73
CA PRO A 2 -1.40 -3.27 5.04
C PRO A 2 -0.87 -4.50 5.77
N VAL A 3 -0.65 -5.61 5.06
CA VAL A 3 -0.14 -6.87 5.64
C VAL A 3 1.25 -6.70 6.27
N GLY A 4 2.18 -6.08 5.54
CA GLY A 4 3.54 -5.83 6.03
C GLY A 4 3.56 -4.88 7.25
N THR A 5 2.72 -3.84 7.25
CA THR A 5 2.59 -2.94 8.40
C THR A 5 1.95 -3.65 9.59
N LEU A 6 0.91 -4.46 9.41
CA LEU A 6 0.29 -5.22 10.49
C LEU A 6 1.28 -6.21 11.14
N ARG A 7 2.14 -6.85 10.35
CA ARG A 7 3.22 -7.70 10.87
C ARG A 7 4.19 -6.93 11.77
N ARG A 8 4.58 -5.72 11.38
CA ARG A 8 5.44 -4.86 12.23
C ARG A 8 4.70 -4.40 13.47
N MET A 9 3.43 -4.01 13.35
CA MET A 9 2.58 -3.65 14.49
C MET A 9 2.44 -4.81 15.48
N SER A 10 2.22 -6.04 15.00
CA SER A 10 2.10 -7.21 15.89
C SER A 10 3.40 -7.49 16.63
N GLN A 11 4.57 -7.28 16.01
CA GLN A 11 5.87 -7.42 16.66
C GLN A 11 6.09 -6.39 17.77
N ILE A 12 5.63 -5.14 17.60
CA ILE A 12 5.73 -4.08 18.62
C ILE A 12 5.06 -4.52 19.94
N ILE A 13 3.93 -5.22 19.84
CA ILE A 13 3.12 -5.68 20.97
C ILE A 13 3.30 -7.18 21.31
N GLY A 14 4.28 -7.85 20.69
CA GLY A 14 4.57 -9.27 20.95
C GLY A 14 3.47 -10.26 20.53
N LYS A 15 2.68 -9.96 19.49
CA LYS A 15 1.59 -10.79 18.95
C LYS A 15 1.89 -11.27 17.51
N GLN A 16 1.09 -12.21 17.00
CA GLN A 16 1.07 -12.54 15.57
C GLN A 16 -0.09 -11.83 14.86
N PRO A 17 0.02 -11.53 13.54
CA PRO A 17 -1.05 -10.86 12.80
C PRO A 17 -2.40 -11.57 12.88
N LYS A 18 -2.40 -12.91 12.83
CA LYS A 18 -3.62 -13.75 12.92
C LYS A 18 -4.37 -13.64 14.25
N ASP A 19 -3.68 -13.19 15.30
CA ASP A 19 -4.26 -13.04 16.64
C ASP A 19 -4.97 -11.68 16.79
N LEU A 20 -4.89 -10.82 15.77
CA LEU A 20 -5.38 -9.45 15.80
C LEU A 20 -6.57 -9.23 14.87
N ASP A 21 -7.57 -8.51 15.37
CA ASP A 21 -8.67 -7.94 14.60
C ASP A 21 -8.45 -6.44 14.43
N VAL A 22 -8.45 -5.99 13.17
CA VAL A 22 -8.20 -4.59 12.83
C VAL A 22 -9.42 -3.90 12.25
N ARG A 23 -9.61 -2.63 12.60
CA ARG A 23 -10.41 -1.70 11.81
C ARG A 23 -9.49 -0.82 10.98
N TYR A 24 -9.80 -0.71 9.69
CA TYR A 24 -8.99 -0.03 8.70
C TYR A 24 -9.92 0.59 7.66
N PHE A 25 -9.57 1.77 7.17
CA PHE A 25 -10.24 2.37 6.04
C PHE A 25 -9.24 3.14 5.18
N GLY A 26 -9.54 3.27 3.89
CA GLY A 26 -8.72 4.03 2.97
C GLY A 26 -9.00 3.64 1.53
N LEU A 27 -8.13 4.10 0.63
CA LEU A 27 -7.92 3.51 -0.68
C LEU A 27 -6.70 2.60 -0.59
N ASN A 28 -6.43 1.82 -1.65
CA ASN A 28 -5.17 1.07 -1.70
C ASN A 28 -3.97 2.02 -1.56
N HIS A 29 -3.01 1.65 -0.72
CA HIS A 29 -1.84 2.49 -0.39
C HIS A 29 -2.18 3.87 0.25
N PHE A 30 -3.42 4.11 0.67
CA PHE A 30 -3.86 5.40 1.17
C PHE A 30 -4.91 5.22 2.27
N GLY A 31 -4.49 4.80 3.47
CA GLY A 31 -5.44 4.48 4.54
C GLY A 31 -4.86 4.47 5.94
N TRP A 32 -5.73 4.21 6.92
CA TRP A 32 -5.44 4.34 8.34
C TRP A 32 -6.05 3.21 9.18
N TRP A 33 -5.31 2.73 10.18
CA TRP A 33 -5.84 1.82 11.20
C TRP A 33 -6.48 2.62 12.33
N THR A 34 -7.71 2.25 12.68
CA THR A 34 -8.52 2.91 13.72
C THR A 34 -8.69 2.05 14.98
N SER A 35 -8.34 0.76 14.91
CA SER A 35 -8.36 -0.17 16.04
C SER A 35 -7.50 -1.38 15.71
N VAL A 36 -6.79 -1.89 16.71
CA VAL A 36 -5.98 -3.12 16.66
C VAL A 36 -6.25 -3.89 17.95
N LYS A 37 -7.11 -4.90 17.89
CA LYS A 37 -7.52 -5.67 19.08
C LYS A 37 -7.07 -7.12 19.01
N ASP A 38 -6.82 -7.76 20.14
CA ASP A 38 -6.77 -9.22 20.18
C ASP A 38 -8.18 -9.83 20.26
N LYS A 39 -8.24 -11.17 20.27
CA LYS A 39 -9.50 -11.94 20.30
C LYS A 39 -10.23 -11.80 21.63
N GLU A 40 -9.53 -11.43 22.69
CA GLU A 40 -10.08 -11.08 24.00
C GLU A 40 -10.64 -9.65 24.04
N GLY A 41 -10.36 -8.84 23.01
CA GLY A 41 -10.88 -7.48 22.84
C GLY A 41 -9.99 -6.38 23.43
N HIS A 42 -8.77 -6.70 23.86
CA HIS A 42 -7.80 -5.72 24.35
C HIS A 42 -7.33 -4.82 23.21
N GLU A 43 -7.40 -3.50 23.39
CA GLU A 43 -7.06 -2.50 22.37
C GLU A 43 -5.59 -2.07 22.46
N TYR A 44 -4.83 -2.37 21.42
CA TYR A 44 -3.39 -2.11 21.32
C TYR A 44 -3.04 -0.83 20.56
N LEU A 45 -4.00 -0.16 19.90
CA LEU A 45 -3.73 1.05 19.12
C LEU A 45 -2.94 2.12 19.90
N PRO A 46 -3.24 2.43 21.19
CA PRO A 46 -2.45 3.41 21.96
C PRO A 46 -0.98 3.01 22.14
N GLU A 47 -0.71 1.76 22.49
CA GLU A 47 0.65 1.25 22.71
C GLU A 47 1.48 1.29 21.41
N ILE A 48 0.86 0.89 20.30
CA ILE A 48 1.51 0.92 18.99
C ILE A 48 1.78 2.37 18.58
N ARG A 49 0.85 3.29 18.82
CA ARG A 49 1.03 4.72 18.53
C ARG A 49 2.19 5.32 19.32
N ASP A 50 2.29 5.04 20.62
CA ASP A 50 3.38 5.55 21.46
C ASP A 50 4.76 5.07 21.00
N TYR A 51 4.83 3.83 20.50
CA TYR A 51 6.02 3.30 19.86
C TYR A 51 6.32 4.00 18.53
N VAL A 52 5.33 4.08 17.64
CA VAL A 52 5.48 4.63 16.28
C VAL A 52 5.84 6.11 16.32
N ALA A 53 5.34 6.88 17.29
CA ALA A 53 5.70 8.28 17.48
C ALA A 53 7.21 8.49 17.70
N LYS A 54 7.93 7.48 18.24
CA LYS A 54 9.37 7.54 18.52
C LYS A 54 10.21 6.86 17.45
N HIS A 55 9.73 5.73 16.93
CA HIS A 55 10.53 4.81 16.13
C HIS A 55 10.05 4.64 14.68
N GLY A 56 8.86 5.16 14.34
CA GLY A 56 8.13 4.71 13.16
C GLY A 56 7.73 3.23 13.31
N TYR A 57 7.56 2.52 12.20
CA TYR A 57 7.29 1.06 12.24
C TYR A 57 8.57 0.20 12.29
N LEU A 58 9.72 0.78 12.60
CA LEU A 58 10.97 0.01 12.70
C LEU A 58 10.94 -0.87 13.94
N THR A 59 11.12 -2.18 13.76
CA THR A 59 11.19 -3.18 14.84
C THR A 59 12.60 -3.75 14.93
N GLN A 60 12.99 -4.25 16.12
CA GLN A 60 14.31 -4.88 16.33
C GLN A 60 14.39 -6.31 15.78
N VAL A 61 13.24 -6.92 15.49
CA VAL A 61 13.14 -8.25 14.89
C VAL A 61 13.38 -8.10 13.39
N GLU A 62 14.38 -8.79 12.86
CA GLU A 62 14.63 -8.82 11.41
C GLU A 62 13.34 -9.19 10.66
N VAL A 63 12.78 -8.22 9.96
CA VAL A 63 11.64 -8.45 9.08
C VAL A 63 12.22 -8.79 7.74
N ASP A 64 12.09 -10.07 7.37
CA ASP A 64 12.01 -10.60 5.99
C ASP A 64 13.01 -9.95 5.01
N THR A 65 14.01 -10.70 4.56
CA THR A 65 15.17 -10.24 3.76
C THR A 65 14.86 -9.23 2.64
N GLN A 66 13.64 -9.23 2.10
CA GLN A 66 13.14 -8.27 1.11
C GLN A 66 12.88 -6.82 1.59
N HIS A 67 12.87 -6.53 2.89
CA HIS A 67 12.64 -5.18 3.45
C HIS A 67 13.80 -4.67 4.31
N MET A 68 14.97 -5.28 4.16
CA MET A 68 16.19 -4.82 4.81
C MET A 68 16.87 -3.68 4.03
N ASP A 69 16.45 -3.41 2.80
CA ASP A 69 16.94 -2.30 1.99
C ASP A 69 16.78 -0.97 2.75
N GLN A 70 17.80 -0.12 2.68
CA GLN A 70 17.82 1.16 3.36
C GLN A 70 16.58 2.01 3.03
N SER A 71 16.14 2.00 1.77
CA SER A 71 14.95 2.71 1.29
C SER A 71 13.65 2.28 2.00
N TRP A 72 13.52 1.00 2.36
CA TRP A 72 12.38 0.50 3.14
C TRP A 72 12.48 0.89 4.62
N GLN A 73 13.68 0.84 5.21
CA GLN A 73 13.89 1.28 6.59
C GLN A 73 13.55 2.76 6.77
N GLU A 74 13.97 3.61 5.84
CA GLU A 74 13.64 5.04 5.82
C GLU A 74 12.13 5.26 5.69
N THR A 75 11.47 4.48 4.84
CA THR A 75 10.00 4.51 4.68
C THR A 75 9.27 4.19 5.98
N HIS A 76 9.70 3.15 6.70
CA HIS A 76 9.09 2.78 7.98
C HIS A 76 9.41 3.78 9.08
N LYS A 77 10.62 4.37 9.10
CA LYS A 77 10.99 5.43 10.04
C LYS A 77 10.16 6.68 9.84
N LYS A 78 9.84 7.04 8.59
CA LYS A 78 9.03 8.21 8.23
C LYS A 78 7.60 8.14 8.76
N ALA A 79 7.11 6.94 9.14
CA ALA A 79 5.79 6.77 9.75
C ALA A 79 5.59 7.59 11.04
N LYS A 80 6.67 7.90 11.78
CA LYS A 80 6.58 8.79 12.94
C LYS A 80 6.10 10.20 12.57
N ASP A 81 6.57 10.71 11.43
CA ASP A 81 6.23 12.05 10.95
C ASP A 81 4.79 12.04 10.41
N LEU A 82 4.39 10.96 9.73
CA LEU A 82 3.00 10.76 9.32
C LEU A 82 2.04 10.75 10.50
N LEU A 83 2.38 10.03 11.58
CA LEU A 83 1.57 9.99 12.80
C LEU A 83 1.49 11.37 13.48
N ALA A 84 2.51 12.22 13.34
CA ALA A 84 2.47 13.57 13.89
C ALA A 84 1.48 14.51 13.16
N VAL A 85 1.15 14.22 11.87
CA VAL A 85 0.16 14.99 11.10
C VAL A 85 -1.26 14.72 11.61
N ASP A 86 -1.61 13.45 11.81
CA ASP A 86 -2.82 13.07 12.52
C ASP A 86 -2.53 11.96 13.53
N PRO A 87 -2.47 12.29 14.83
CA PRO A 87 -2.15 11.29 15.84
C PRO A 87 -3.30 10.33 16.08
N ARG A 88 -4.54 10.58 15.64
CA ARG A 88 -5.70 9.75 16.01
C ARG A 88 -5.56 8.31 15.52
N PHE A 89 -4.97 8.11 14.36
CA PHE A 89 -4.90 6.82 13.66
C PHE A 89 -3.47 6.46 13.27
N LEU A 90 -3.22 5.16 13.05
CA LEU A 90 -1.94 4.72 12.52
C LEU A 90 -1.96 4.82 10.98
N PRO A 91 -0.99 5.49 10.34
CA PRO A 91 -1.01 5.73 8.90
C PRO A 91 -0.40 4.59 8.08
N ASN A 92 -0.92 4.35 6.87
CA ASN A 92 -0.22 3.59 5.83
C ASN A 92 1.06 4.35 5.43
N THR A 93 2.19 3.64 5.29
CA THR A 93 3.50 4.24 5.02
C THR A 93 3.56 5.02 3.69
N TYR A 94 2.71 4.66 2.72
CA TYR A 94 2.63 5.36 1.44
C TYR A 94 2.10 6.80 1.57
N LEU A 95 1.45 7.16 2.67
CA LEU A 95 1.04 8.55 2.91
C LEU A 95 2.22 9.53 2.93
N LYS A 96 3.47 9.06 3.10
CA LYS A 96 4.67 9.91 2.95
C LYS A 96 4.77 10.59 1.60
N TYR A 97 4.36 9.92 0.52
CA TYR A 97 4.43 10.49 -0.83
C TYR A 97 3.46 11.66 -1.00
N TYR A 98 2.38 11.67 -0.22
CA TYR A 98 1.34 12.68 -0.29
C TYR A 98 1.53 13.80 0.75
N PHE A 99 2.02 13.48 1.94
CA PHE A 99 2.24 14.47 3.01
C PHE A 99 3.60 15.14 2.94
N TYR A 100 4.61 14.46 2.41
CA TYR A 100 5.99 14.94 2.32
C TYR A 100 6.60 14.71 0.93
N PRO A 101 5.94 15.15 -0.17
CA PRO A 101 6.45 14.95 -1.53
C PRO A 101 7.80 15.66 -1.77
N ASP A 102 8.00 16.83 -1.18
CA ASP A 102 9.24 17.60 -1.19
C ASP A 102 10.41 16.82 -0.60
N TYR A 103 10.23 16.25 0.59
CA TYR A 103 11.20 15.38 1.25
C TYR A 103 11.54 14.16 0.39
N VAL A 104 10.54 13.53 -0.22
CA VAL A 104 10.77 12.37 -1.09
C VAL A 104 11.63 12.75 -2.29
N VAL A 105 11.33 13.88 -2.96
CA VAL A 105 12.13 14.36 -4.09
C VAL A 105 13.55 14.72 -3.67
N GLU A 106 13.73 15.42 -2.55
CA GLU A 106 15.06 15.81 -2.03
C GLU A 106 15.96 14.59 -1.74
N HIS A 107 15.37 13.48 -1.31
CA HIS A 107 16.10 12.26 -0.94
C HIS A 107 16.06 11.18 -2.04
N SER A 108 15.66 11.54 -3.25
CA SER A 108 15.67 10.62 -4.40
C SER A 108 16.89 10.87 -5.30
N ASP A 109 17.47 9.80 -5.84
CA ASP A 109 18.49 9.89 -6.88
C ASP A 109 17.83 9.75 -8.27
N ILE A 110 17.89 10.81 -9.07
CA ILE A 110 17.32 10.86 -10.42
C ILE A 110 18.08 9.99 -11.43
N HIS A 111 19.31 9.58 -11.10
CA HIS A 111 20.14 8.72 -11.94
C HIS A 111 20.14 7.26 -11.49
N TYR A 112 19.68 6.98 -10.27
CA TYR A 112 19.60 5.63 -9.72
C TYR A 112 18.35 5.45 -8.87
N THR A 113 17.26 5.03 -9.51
CA THR A 113 15.95 4.89 -8.87
C THR A 113 15.78 3.52 -8.24
N ARG A 114 14.65 3.32 -7.54
CA ARG A 114 14.30 2.01 -6.99
C ARG A 114 14.23 0.89 -8.05
N ALA A 115 13.92 1.22 -9.31
CA ALA A 115 13.96 0.23 -10.39
C ALA A 115 15.38 -0.30 -10.62
N ASN A 116 16.39 0.58 -10.58
CA ASN A 116 17.79 0.19 -10.73
C ASN A 116 18.25 -0.70 -9.57
N GLU A 117 17.89 -0.36 -8.32
CA GLU A 117 18.15 -1.21 -7.15
C GLU A 117 17.59 -2.63 -7.33
N VAL A 118 16.38 -2.77 -7.89
CA VAL A 118 15.74 -4.07 -8.13
C VAL A 118 16.42 -4.84 -9.26
N ILE A 119 16.73 -4.16 -10.37
CA ILE A 119 17.43 -4.75 -11.53
C ILE A 119 18.82 -5.25 -11.11
N ASP A 120 19.56 -4.46 -10.32
CA ASP A 120 20.92 -4.78 -9.92
C ASP A 120 21.00 -5.75 -8.74
N GLY A 121 19.98 -5.81 -7.89
CA GLY A 121 19.88 -6.73 -6.76
C GLY A 121 18.97 -7.91 -7.07
N ARG A 122 17.72 -7.81 -6.63
CA ARG A 122 16.76 -8.92 -6.56
C ARG A 122 16.57 -9.65 -7.89
N GLU A 123 16.46 -8.92 -9.00
CA GLU A 123 16.25 -9.53 -10.32
C GLU A 123 17.44 -10.43 -10.69
N LYS A 124 18.66 -9.89 -10.68
CA LYS A 124 19.88 -10.68 -10.94
C LYS A 124 20.03 -11.85 -9.98
N GLU A 125 19.80 -11.64 -8.68
CA GLU A 125 19.92 -12.69 -7.67
C GLU A 125 18.97 -13.87 -7.95
N VAL A 126 17.69 -13.58 -8.19
CA VAL A 126 16.67 -14.60 -8.42
C VAL A 126 16.91 -15.35 -9.73
N PHE A 127 17.16 -14.63 -10.84
CA PHE A 127 17.38 -15.27 -12.13
C PHE A 127 18.69 -16.08 -12.15
N SER A 128 19.76 -15.58 -11.53
CA SER A 128 21.03 -16.30 -11.45
C SER A 128 20.90 -17.56 -10.59
N ALA A 129 20.17 -17.48 -9.47
CA ALA A 129 19.88 -18.66 -8.64
C ALA A 129 19.06 -19.69 -9.42
N ALA A 130 18.00 -19.27 -10.12
CA ALA A 130 17.19 -20.16 -10.95
C ALA A 130 18.03 -20.85 -12.05
N GLN A 131 18.91 -20.11 -12.73
CA GLN A 131 19.79 -20.67 -13.74
C GLN A 131 20.74 -21.73 -13.15
N ARG A 132 21.36 -21.46 -11.99
CA ARG A 132 22.23 -22.42 -11.30
C ARG A 132 21.49 -23.69 -10.87
N ILE A 133 20.23 -23.57 -10.46
CA ILE A 133 19.38 -24.73 -10.12
C ILE A 133 19.15 -25.60 -11.36
N VAL A 134 18.81 -24.98 -12.49
CA VAL A 134 18.58 -25.69 -13.76
C VAL A 134 19.86 -26.39 -14.24
N GLU A 135 21.00 -25.70 -14.22
CA GLU A 135 22.30 -26.26 -14.64
C GLU A 135 22.75 -27.44 -13.78
N LYS A 136 22.51 -27.39 -12.46
CA LYS A 136 22.88 -28.46 -11.53
C LYS A 136 21.84 -29.58 -11.46
N GLY A 137 20.62 -29.34 -11.95
CA GLY A 137 19.48 -30.26 -11.80
C GLY A 137 19.02 -30.45 -10.34
N THR A 138 19.38 -29.53 -9.43
CA THR A 138 19.03 -29.61 -8.01
C THR A 138 19.06 -28.22 -7.36
N ALA A 139 18.23 -28.03 -6.33
CA ALA A 139 18.19 -26.83 -5.50
C ALA A 139 18.94 -26.98 -4.16
N GLU A 140 19.63 -28.09 -3.91
CA GLU A 140 20.25 -28.37 -2.59
C GLU A 140 21.21 -27.27 -2.08
N LYS A 141 21.87 -26.54 -3.00
CA LYS A 141 22.83 -25.46 -2.67
C LYS A 141 22.33 -24.05 -3.00
N GLU A 142 21.07 -23.91 -3.42
CA GLU A 142 20.47 -22.63 -3.80
C GLU A 142 19.13 -22.52 -3.07
N SER A 143 18.86 -21.40 -2.40
CA SER A 143 17.60 -21.26 -1.66
C SER A 143 16.87 -19.99 -2.08
N PHE A 144 15.55 -20.11 -2.22
CA PHE A 144 14.64 -18.97 -2.25
C PHE A 144 14.04 -18.82 -0.85
N SER A 145 13.99 -17.60 -0.34
CA SER A 145 13.22 -17.32 0.87
C SER A 145 11.74 -17.16 0.51
N ALA A 146 10.87 -17.82 1.28
CA ALA A 146 9.44 -17.60 1.16
C ALA A 146 9.11 -16.19 1.67
N GLY A 147 8.80 -15.27 0.76
CA GLY A 147 8.41 -13.92 1.14
C GLY A 147 7.03 -13.89 1.79
N SER A 148 6.85 -13.09 2.84
CA SER A 148 5.53 -12.87 3.47
C SER A 148 4.43 -12.36 2.54
N HIS A 149 4.79 -11.88 1.35
CA HIS A 149 3.83 -11.52 0.31
C HIS A 149 3.10 -12.75 -0.26
N ALA A 150 3.76 -13.91 -0.33
CA ALA A 150 3.14 -15.11 -0.89
C ALA A 150 2.12 -15.74 0.07
N THR A 151 2.29 -15.56 1.38
CA THR A 151 1.45 -16.25 2.38
C THR A 151 0.02 -15.71 2.42
N PHE A 152 -0.17 -14.39 2.32
CA PHE A 152 -1.53 -13.81 2.35
C PHE A 152 -2.36 -14.20 1.11
N ILE A 153 -1.71 -14.47 -0.02
CA ILE A 153 -2.38 -14.96 -1.25
C ILE A 153 -2.94 -16.37 -1.01
N VAL A 154 -2.15 -17.23 -0.34
CA VAL A 154 -2.61 -18.58 0.04
C VAL A 154 -3.73 -18.51 1.06
N ASP A 155 -3.67 -17.59 2.03
CA ASP A 155 -4.78 -17.39 2.97
C ASP A 155 -6.06 -16.98 2.24
N LEU A 156 -6.00 -16.03 1.30
CA LEU A 156 -7.14 -15.63 0.48
C LEU A 156 -7.71 -16.81 -0.32
N ALA A 157 -6.85 -17.57 -1.00
CA ALA A 157 -7.26 -18.74 -1.76
C ALA A 157 -7.91 -19.79 -0.86
N ARG A 158 -7.37 -20.02 0.34
CA ARG A 158 -7.91 -20.94 1.35
C ARG A 158 -9.28 -20.46 1.86
N ALA A 159 -9.45 -19.16 2.09
CA ALA A 159 -10.71 -18.59 2.55
C ALA A 159 -11.85 -18.78 1.55
N ILE A 160 -11.57 -18.58 0.26
CA ILE A 160 -12.53 -18.85 -0.82
C ILE A 160 -12.77 -20.36 -0.96
N ALA A 161 -11.71 -21.16 -1.04
CA ALA A 161 -11.83 -22.60 -1.32
C ALA A 161 -12.53 -23.39 -0.21
N TYR A 162 -12.36 -22.99 1.06
CA TYR A 162 -12.88 -23.72 2.22
C TYR A 162 -13.89 -22.93 3.03
N ASN A 163 -14.39 -21.81 2.50
CA ASN A 163 -15.37 -20.95 3.15
C ASN A 163 -14.99 -20.59 4.60
N THR A 164 -13.75 -20.13 4.83
CA THR A 164 -13.23 -20.01 6.21
C THR A 164 -13.74 -18.78 6.95
N HIS A 165 -14.40 -17.83 6.25
CA HIS A 165 -14.86 -16.56 6.81
C HIS A 165 -13.75 -15.77 7.49
N GLU A 166 -12.53 -15.86 6.96
CA GLU A 166 -11.39 -15.13 7.48
C GLU A 166 -11.52 -13.64 7.23
N ARG A 167 -11.08 -12.86 8.22
CA ARG A 167 -11.08 -11.40 8.15
C ARG A 167 -9.82 -10.92 7.45
N MET A 168 -9.98 -10.25 6.31
CA MET A 168 -8.88 -9.72 5.50
C MET A 168 -9.14 -8.28 5.10
N VAL A 169 -8.09 -7.47 4.99
CA VAL A 169 -8.22 -6.13 4.41
C VAL A 169 -8.20 -6.27 2.89
N MET A 170 -9.29 -5.91 2.22
CA MET A 170 -9.51 -6.13 0.79
C MET A 170 -9.90 -4.82 0.12
N ILE A 171 -9.61 -4.72 -1.18
CA ILE A 171 -10.10 -3.65 -2.05
C ILE A 171 -11.46 -4.10 -2.60
N VAL A 172 -12.51 -3.34 -2.32
CA VAL A 172 -13.91 -3.62 -2.68
C VAL A 172 -14.62 -2.33 -3.08
N GLU A 173 -15.71 -2.42 -3.82
CA GLU A 173 -16.59 -1.27 -4.03
C GLU A 173 -17.17 -0.80 -2.69
N ASN A 174 -17.21 0.51 -2.44
CA ASN A 174 -17.56 1.07 -1.15
C ASN A 174 -18.99 0.73 -0.74
N ASN A 175 -19.97 1.08 -1.57
CA ASN A 175 -21.39 0.80 -1.38
C ASN A 175 -21.86 0.86 0.10
N GLY A 176 -21.60 1.99 0.77
CA GLY A 176 -21.94 2.21 2.18
C GLY A 176 -21.00 1.64 3.26
N ALA A 177 -19.93 0.91 2.92
CA ALA A 177 -18.93 0.45 3.89
C ALA A 177 -18.30 1.64 4.64
N ILE A 178 -17.96 2.70 3.91
CA ILE A 178 -17.65 4.04 4.43
C ILE A 178 -18.84 4.95 4.13
N ALA A 179 -19.63 5.24 5.16
CA ALA A 179 -20.98 5.80 5.04
C ALA A 179 -21.06 7.26 4.54
N ASN A 180 -19.94 7.99 4.54
CA ASN A 180 -19.86 9.39 4.09
C ASN A 180 -18.83 9.56 2.96
N PHE A 181 -18.71 8.54 2.11
CA PHE A 181 -17.83 8.50 0.94
C PHE A 181 -18.58 7.93 -0.28
N ASP A 182 -18.09 8.17 -1.49
CA ASP A 182 -18.79 7.78 -2.73
C ASP A 182 -19.01 6.26 -2.80
N ASP A 183 -20.21 5.82 -3.20
CA ASP A 183 -20.56 4.39 -3.23
C ASP A 183 -19.79 3.62 -4.31
N ASP A 184 -19.46 4.28 -5.42
CA ASP A 184 -18.75 3.71 -6.57
C ASP A 184 -17.21 3.80 -6.44
N ALA A 185 -16.70 4.19 -5.26
CA ALA A 185 -15.27 4.23 -4.99
C ALA A 185 -14.76 2.83 -4.63
N MET A 186 -13.60 2.45 -5.15
CA MET A 186 -12.88 1.28 -4.65
C MET A 186 -12.16 1.65 -3.36
N VAL A 187 -12.55 1.03 -2.24
CA VAL A 187 -12.01 1.28 -0.91
C VAL A 187 -11.31 0.05 -0.36
N GLU A 188 -10.29 0.26 0.45
CA GLU A 188 -9.54 -0.79 1.14
C GLU A 188 -10.04 -0.89 2.59
N VAL A 189 -10.83 -1.94 2.89
CA VAL A 189 -11.51 -2.13 4.19
C VAL A 189 -11.47 -3.60 4.64
N PRO A 190 -11.59 -3.89 5.94
CA PRO A 190 -11.78 -5.26 6.44
C PRO A 190 -13.05 -5.90 5.86
N CYS A 191 -12.91 -7.11 5.36
CA CYS A 191 -13.97 -7.95 4.82
C CYS A 191 -13.92 -9.33 5.48
N ILE A 192 -15.06 -10.00 5.54
CA ILE A 192 -15.14 -11.45 5.82
C ILE A 192 -15.10 -12.16 4.46
N VAL A 193 -14.17 -13.09 4.27
CA VAL A 193 -13.98 -13.76 2.98
C VAL A 193 -14.44 -15.21 3.03
N GLY A 194 -15.38 -15.56 2.15
CA GLY A 194 -15.92 -16.91 1.99
C GLY A 194 -16.02 -17.33 0.52
N THR A 195 -16.81 -18.37 0.25
CA THR A 195 -17.01 -18.90 -1.12
C THR A 195 -17.67 -17.91 -2.07
N ASP A 196 -18.48 -16.99 -1.54
CA ASP A 196 -19.19 -15.96 -2.31
C ASP A 196 -18.34 -14.68 -2.52
N GLY A 197 -17.08 -14.69 -2.06
CA GLY A 197 -16.17 -13.55 -2.13
C GLY A 197 -16.12 -12.73 -0.84
N PRO A 198 -15.64 -11.47 -0.91
CA PRO A 198 -15.52 -10.60 0.25
C PRO A 198 -16.84 -9.95 0.64
N GLU A 199 -17.19 -10.01 1.93
CA GLU A 199 -18.29 -9.30 2.55
C GLU A 199 -17.75 -8.11 3.38
N PRO A 200 -17.88 -6.85 2.91
CA PRO A 200 -17.26 -5.70 3.55
C PRO A 200 -17.86 -5.38 4.92
N LEU A 201 -17.01 -5.12 5.92
CA LEU A 201 -17.45 -4.67 7.23
C LEU A 201 -17.59 -3.15 7.25
N SER A 202 -18.68 -2.65 7.84
CA SER A 202 -18.91 -1.20 7.96
C SER A 202 -17.84 -0.51 8.81
N GLN A 203 -17.23 0.52 8.22
CA GLN A 203 -16.29 1.42 8.88
C GLN A 203 -16.97 2.67 9.45
N GLY A 204 -18.23 2.92 9.07
CA GLY A 204 -19.01 4.07 9.54
C GLY A 204 -18.61 5.37 8.86
N ARG A 205 -18.70 6.49 9.58
CA ARG A 205 -18.32 7.82 9.06
C ARG A 205 -16.85 8.09 9.36
N ILE A 206 -16.08 8.44 8.34
CA ILE A 206 -14.68 8.86 8.51
C ILE A 206 -14.58 10.37 8.74
N PRO A 207 -13.54 10.86 9.43
CA PRO A 207 -13.40 12.30 9.69
C PRO A 207 -13.08 13.09 8.42
N GLU A 208 -13.26 14.41 8.49
CA GLU A 208 -13.19 15.28 7.31
C GLU A 208 -11.81 15.35 6.67
N PHE A 209 -10.75 15.27 7.47
CA PHE A 209 -9.37 15.30 6.99
C PHE A 209 -9.09 14.12 6.05
N GLU A 210 -9.35 12.90 6.49
CA GLU A 210 -9.16 11.69 5.69
C GLU A 210 -10.13 11.65 4.52
N ARG A 211 -11.39 12.05 4.73
CA ARG A 211 -12.38 12.11 3.66
C ARG A 211 -11.93 13.03 2.52
N ALA A 212 -11.45 14.23 2.83
CA ALA A 212 -10.99 15.18 1.81
C ALA A 212 -9.79 14.65 1.04
N LEU A 213 -8.82 14.06 1.76
CA LEU A 213 -7.63 13.45 1.15
C LEU A 213 -7.98 12.27 0.24
N MET A 214 -8.82 11.35 0.73
CA MET A 214 -9.29 10.21 -0.06
C MET A 214 -10.11 10.67 -1.27
N TYR A 215 -10.96 11.68 -1.11
CA TYR A 215 -11.78 12.21 -2.20
C TYR A 215 -10.91 12.82 -3.32
N GLN A 216 -9.90 13.60 -2.94
CA GLN A 216 -8.92 14.12 -3.89
C GLN A 216 -8.22 12.97 -4.64
N GLN A 217 -7.74 11.96 -3.91
CA GLN A 217 -6.97 10.87 -4.49
C GLN A 217 -7.82 9.93 -5.37
N VAL A 218 -9.02 9.52 -4.92
CA VAL A 218 -9.90 8.66 -5.74
C VAL A 218 -10.37 9.39 -7.00
N THR A 219 -10.49 10.72 -6.96
CA THR A 219 -10.81 11.51 -8.15
C THR A 219 -9.66 11.46 -9.17
N VAL A 220 -8.40 11.49 -8.72
CA VAL A 220 -7.23 11.26 -9.60
C VAL A 220 -7.35 9.89 -10.28
N GLU A 221 -7.60 8.84 -9.50
CA GLU A 221 -7.70 7.46 -10.00
C GLU A 221 -8.84 7.28 -11.02
N LYS A 222 -10.03 7.81 -10.71
CA LYS A 222 -11.18 7.78 -11.63
C LYS A 222 -10.88 8.55 -12.92
N LEU A 223 -10.21 9.70 -12.85
CA LEU A 223 -9.82 10.47 -14.05
C LEU A 223 -8.78 9.75 -14.90
N VAL A 224 -7.84 9.01 -14.30
CA VAL A 224 -6.89 8.17 -15.04
C VAL A 224 -7.63 7.07 -15.82
N VAL A 225 -8.57 6.37 -15.18
CA VAL A 225 -9.36 5.32 -15.85
C VAL A 225 -10.24 5.93 -16.95
N GLN A 226 -10.87 7.07 -16.70
CA GLN A 226 -11.64 7.79 -17.73
C GLN A 226 -10.75 8.20 -18.91
N ALA A 227 -9.54 8.70 -18.65
CA ALA A 227 -8.60 9.03 -19.72
C ALA A 227 -8.25 7.82 -20.58
N TYR A 228 -8.05 6.65 -19.96
CA TYR A 228 -7.78 5.41 -20.67
C TYR A 228 -8.98 4.95 -21.51
N VAL A 229 -10.18 4.92 -20.92
CA VAL A 229 -11.40 4.44 -21.59
C VAL A 229 -11.85 5.38 -22.71
N GLU A 230 -11.71 6.70 -22.50
CA GLU A 230 -12.15 7.74 -23.43
C GLU A 230 -11.04 8.13 -24.44
N GLY A 231 -9.80 7.68 -24.24
CA GLY A 231 -8.64 8.17 -24.99
C GLY A 231 -8.43 9.67 -24.81
N SER A 232 -8.61 10.21 -23.60
CA SER A 232 -8.66 11.66 -23.36
C SER A 232 -7.37 12.20 -22.75
N TYR A 233 -6.65 13.04 -23.52
CA TYR A 233 -5.49 13.79 -23.01
C TYR A 233 -5.90 14.70 -21.84
N GLN A 234 -7.03 15.39 -22.00
CA GLN A 234 -7.50 16.39 -21.04
C GLN A 234 -7.82 15.79 -19.67
N LYS A 235 -8.40 14.59 -19.62
CA LYS A 235 -8.70 13.87 -18.36
C LYS A 235 -7.43 13.45 -17.64
N LEU A 236 -6.42 12.96 -18.37
CA LEU A 236 -5.15 12.57 -17.76
C LEU A 236 -4.39 13.79 -17.24
N TRP A 237 -4.46 14.92 -17.94
CA TRP A 237 -3.89 16.18 -17.46
C TRP A 237 -4.59 16.68 -16.18
N GLN A 238 -5.93 16.57 -16.11
CA GLN A 238 -6.69 16.86 -14.89
C GLN A 238 -6.26 15.94 -13.74
N ALA A 239 -6.12 14.63 -13.99
CA ALA A 239 -5.68 13.67 -12.98
C ALA A 239 -4.32 14.05 -12.39
N LEU A 240 -3.31 14.30 -13.25
CA LEU A 240 -1.98 14.69 -12.80
C LEU A 240 -1.99 16.04 -12.07
N THR A 241 -2.78 17.01 -12.55
CA THR A 241 -2.90 18.32 -11.90
C THR A 241 -3.52 18.23 -10.51
N LEU A 242 -4.45 17.30 -10.31
CA LEU A 242 -5.15 17.11 -9.04
C LEU A 242 -4.32 16.32 -8.01
N SER A 243 -3.35 15.53 -8.47
CA SER A 243 -2.47 14.76 -7.58
C SER A 243 -1.74 15.65 -6.59
N LYS A 244 -1.78 15.28 -5.31
CA LYS A 244 -1.05 15.99 -4.24
C LYS A 244 0.47 15.95 -4.40
N THR A 245 0.99 15.07 -5.26
CA THR A 245 2.42 14.96 -5.57
C THR A 245 2.89 15.94 -6.65
N VAL A 246 1.97 16.59 -7.37
CA VAL A 246 2.29 17.46 -8.50
C VAL A 246 2.00 18.92 -8.12
N PRO A 247 2.99 19.84 -8.20
CA PRO A 247 2.86 21.16 -7.59
C PRO A 247 2.04 22.16 -8.43
N SER A 248 1.82 21.92 -9.72
CA SER A 248 1.04 22.82 -10.58
C SER A 248 0.60 22.16 -11.89
N ALA A 249 -0.44 22.72 -12.52
CA ALA A 249 -0.91 22.30 -13.84
C ALA A 249 0.16 22.40 -14.94
N LYS A 250 1.08 23.39 -14.84
CA LYS A 250 2.19 23.54 -15.79
C LYS A 250 3.15 22.35 -15.70
N VAL A 251 3.52 21.95 -14.49
CA VAL A 251 4.38 20.77 -14.25
C VAL A 251 3.65 19.50 -14.65
N ALA A 252 2.35 19.37 -14.33
CA ALA A 252 1.53 18.25 -14.72
C ALA A 252 1.49 18.05 -16.24
N LYS A 253 1.35 19.14 -17.01
CA LYS A 253 1.31 19.07 -18.47
C LYS A 253 2.65 18.61 -19.07
N ALA A 254 3.75 19.19 -18.60
CA ALA A 254 5.08 18.80 -19.06
C ALA A 254 5.37 17.32 -18.76
N LEU A 255 5.03 16.87 -17.55
CA LEU A 255 5.12 15.46 -17.16
C LEU A 255 4.26 14.56 -18.04
N LEU A 256 3.02 14.96 -18.35
CA LEU A 256 2.13 14.19 -19.22
C LEU A 256 2.73 14.01 -20.62
N ASP A 257 3.23 15.09 -21.21
CA ASP A 257 3.81 15.07 -22.56
C ASP A 257 5.01 14.11 -22.62
N ASP A 258 5.88 14.11 -21.60
CA ASP A 258 7.01 13.18 -21.49
C ASP A 258 6.55 11.72 -21.27
N LEU A 259 5.52 11.50 -20.44
CA LEU A 259 4.98 10.17 -20.17
C LEU A 259 4.32 9.55 -21.41
N ILE A 260 3.61 10.34 -22.22
CA ILE A 260 3.02 9.86 -23.48
C ILE A 260 4.13 9.38 -24.42
N GLU A 261 5.21 10.16 -24.58
CA GLU A 261 6.35 9.77 -25.41
C GLU A 261 6.98 8.46 -24.93
N ALA A 262 7.24 8.37 -23.62
CA ALA A 262 7.87 7.19 -23.02
C ALA A 262 6.99 5.93 -23.07
N ASN A 263 5.66 6.09 -23.19
CA ASN A 263 4.69 4.97 -23.13
C ASN A 263 3.95 4.73 -24.46
N LYS A 264 4.45 5.25 -25.59
CA LYS A 264 3.81 5.10 -26.92
C LYS A 264 3.40 3.67 -27.29
N GLU A 265 4.19 2.68 -26.89
CA GLU A 265 3.94 1.26 -27.20
C GLU A 265 2.96 0.58 -26.22
N TYR A 266 2.64 1.24 -25.10
CA TYR A 266 1.87 0.65 -23.99
C TYR A 266 0.53 1.33 -23.75
N TRP A 267 0.42 2.64 -23.99
CA TRP A 267 -0.79 3.41 -23.72
C TRP A 267 -1.71 3.47 -24.95
N PRO A 268 -3.03 3.65 -24.76
CA PRO A 268 -3.91 4.02 -25.87
C PRO A 268 -3.51 5.41 -26.40
N GLU A 269 -3.91 5.70 -27.64
CA GLU A 269 -3.79 7.05 -28.16
C GLU A 269 -4.68 8.01 -27.35
N LEU A 270 -4.14 9.19 -27.03
CA LEU A 270 -4.85 10.23 -26.29
C LEU A 270 -5.09 11.42 -27.20
N HIS A 271 -6.36 11.83 -27.35
CA HIS A 271 -6.81 12.95 -28.18
C HIS A 271 -7.22 14.17 -27.35
#